data_AF-A0A0Q7E8V4-F1
#
_entry.id   AF-A0A0Q7E8V4-F1
#
_cell.length_a   1.000
_cell.length_b   1.000
_cell.length_c   1.000
_cell.angle_alpha   90.00
_cell.angle_beta   90.00
_cell.angle_gamma   90.00
#
_symmetry.space_group_name_H-M   'P 1'
#
loop_
_entity.id
_entity.type
_entity.pdbx_description
1 polymer ?
#
loop_
_entity_poly.entity_id
_entity_poly.type
_entity_poly.pdbx_seq_one_letter_code
_entity_poly.pdbx_strand_id
1 'polypeptide(L)' 'MLVCPLTKTRLTLSADGTELISVAAHLAFPIRDGVPMLSLDEAREIEQGDMGRNLPRLG' A
#
# COMPACT_ATOMS: atom_id res chain seq x y z
N MET A 1 -12.27 -4.98 6.74
CA MET A 1 -11.85 -4.28 5.50
C MET A 1 -10.81 -3.23 5.88
N LEU A 2 -9.63 -3.21 5.25
CA LEU A 2 -8.58 -2.22 5.52
C LEU A 2 -8.69 -1.05 4.53
N VAL A 3 -8.52 0.17 5.03
CA VAL A 3 -8.60 1.41 4.25
C VAL A 3 -7.40 2.30 4.53
N CYS A 4 -7.02 3.11 3.56
CA CYS A 4 -5.94 4.08 3.70
C CYS A 4 -6.33 5.11 4.80
N PRO A 5 -5.43 5.42 5.75
CA PRO A 5 -5.72 6.37 6.82
C PRO A 5 -5.96 7.79 6.31
N LEU A 6 -5.35 8.15 5.16
CA LEU A 6 -5.42 9.46 4.54
C LEU A 6 -6.65 9.62 3.64
N THR A 7 -6.78 8.77 2.61
CA THR A 7 -7.80 8.93 1.56
C THR A 7 -9.12 8.22 1.89
N LYS A 8 -9.13 7.35 2.91
CA LYS A 8 -10.27 6.49 3.26
C LYS A 8 -10.71 5.53 2.13
N THR A 9 -9.86 5.31 1.14
CA THR A 9 -10.07 4.34 0.06
C THR A 9 -9.48 2.98 0.38
N ARG A 10 -9.82 1.96 -0.40
CA ARG A 10 -9.27 0.60 -0.25
C ARG A 10 -7.74 0.59 -0.41
N LEU A 11 -7.09 -0.27 0.37
CA LEU A 11 -5.69 -0.66 0.17
C LEU A 11 -5.60 -1.98 -0.60
N THR A 12 -4.59 -2.08 -1.46
CA THR A 12 -4.28 -3.30 -2.21
C THR A 12 -3.02 -3.94 -1.63
N LEU A 13 -3.05 -5.22 -1.32
CA LEU A 13 -1.84 -5.94 -0.91
C LEU A 13 -0.85 -5.99 -2.08
N SER A 14 0.42 -5.72 -1.81
CA SER A 14 1.48 -5.88 -2.80
C SER A 14 1.60 -7.33 -3.27
N ALA A 15 2.19 -7.53 -4.46
CA ALA A 15 2.36 -8.85 -5.05
C ALA A 15 3.21 -9.80 -4.17
N ASP A 16 4.15 -9.26 -3.39
CA ASP A 16 4.98 -10.00 -2.44
C ASP A 16 4.34 -10.19 -1.06
N GLY A 17 3.17 -9.57 -0.80
CA GLY A 17 2.46 -9.68 0.47
C GLY A 17 3.08 -8.88 1.62
N THR A 18 4.06 -8.00 1.36
CA THR A 18 4.80 -7.27 2.40
C THR A 18 4.31 -5.84 2.63
N GLU A 19 3.44 -5.31 1.76
CA GLU A 19 2.98 -3.94 1.82
C GLU A 19 1.49 -3.82 1.48
N LEU A 20 0.84 -2.78 2.02
CA LEU A 20 -0.48 -2.33 1.61
C LEU A 20 -0.35 -1.03 0.83
N ILE A 21 -0.78 -1.05 -0.42
CA ILE A 21 -0.63 0.03 -1.38
C ILE A 21 -1.93 0.84 -1.46
N SER A 22 -1.81 2.16 -1.27
CA SER A 22 -2.85 3.13 -1.62
C SER A 22 -2.51 3.78 -2.96
N VAL A 23 -3.21 3.36 -4.01
CA VAL A 23 -3.08 3.96 -5.35
C VAL A 23 -3.48 5.43 -5.31
N ALA A 24 -4.56 5.77 -4.59
CA ALA A 24 -5.07 7.13 -4.52
C ALA A 24 -4.13 8.10 -3.80
N ALA A 25 -3.33 7.60 -2.86
CA ALA A 25 -2.38 8.41 -2.10
C ALA A 25 -0.95 8.35 -2.65
N HIS A 26 -0.66 7.45 -3.60
CA HIS A 26 0.70 7.09 -4.00
C HIS A 26 1.60 6.71 -2.80
N LEU A 27 1.05 5.91 -1.87
CA LEU A 27 1.75 5.44 -0.68
C LEU A 27 1.71 3.92 -0.55
N ALA A 28 2.79 3.34 -0.04
CA ALA A 28 2.87 1.96 0.42
C ALA A 28 3.12 1.91 1.93
N PHE A 29 2.27 1.16 2.64
CA PHE A 29 2.34 0.95 4.08
C PHE A 29 2.94 -0.43 4.35
N PRO A 30 4.07 -0.56 5.08
CA PRO A 30 4.71 -1.84 5.28
C PRO A 30 3.92 -2.74 6.25
N ILE A 31 4.07 -4.05 6.07
CA ILE A 31 3.59 -5.08 7.00
C ILE A 31 4.82 -5.65 7.70
N ARG A 32 4.87 -5.52 9.03
CA ARG A 32 5.96 -6.05 9.87
C ARG A 32 5.39 -7.05 10.85
N ASP A 33 5.94 -8.27 10.87
CA ASP A 33 5.47 -9.35 11.75
C ASP A 33 3.95 -9.63 11.62
N GLY A 34 3.42 -9.48 10.40
CA GLY A 34 1.99 -9.64 10.12
C GLY A 34 1.12 -8.44 10.53
N VAL A 35 1.70 -7.36 11.06
CA VAL A 35 1.00 -6.15 11.48
C VAL A 35 1.19 -5.03 10.45
N PRO A 36 0.10 -4.51 9.86
CA PRO A 36 0.19 -3.35 8.96
C PRO A 36 0.51 -2.06 9.71
N MET A 37 1.56 -1.36 9.29
CA MET A 37 1.96 -0.08 9.83
C MET A 37 1.24 1.05 9.08
N LEU A 38 -0.03 1.29 9.41
CA LEU A 38 -0.86 2.34 8.80
C LEU A 38 -0.57 3.76 9.37
N SER A 39 0.71 4.08 9.58
CA SER A 39 1.17 5.43 9.93
C SER A 39 1.73 6.13 8.70
N LEU A 40 1.57 7.45 8.63
CA LEU A 40 2.18 8.24 7.55
C LEU A 40 3.71 8.28 7.65
N ASP A 41 4.26 8.25 8.86
CA ASP A 41 5.72 8.22 9.08
C ASP A 41 6.37 6.90 8.62
N GLU A 42 5.60 5.81 8.58
CA GLU A 42 6.05 4.50 8.13
C GLU A 42 5.76 4.26 6.64
N ALA A 43 4.90 5.11 6.05
CA ALA A 43 4.56 4.99 4.65
C ALA A 43 5.73 5.45 3.79
N ARG A 44 5.99 4.72 2.71
CA ARG A 44 6.89 5.18 1.66
C ARG A 44 6.09 5.66 0.46
N GLU A 45 6.60 6.69 -0.20
CA GLU A 45 6.09 7.12 -1.49
C GLU A 45 6.38 6.06 -2.56
N ILE A 46 5.45 5.93 -3.49
CA ILE A 46 5.57 5.05 -4.66
C ILE A 46 5.32 5.87 -5.91
N GLU A 47 6.29 5.84 -6.82
CA GLU A 47 6.12 6.46 -8.13
C GLU A 47 5.13 5.66 -8.97
N GLN A 48 4.51 6.31 -9.96
CA GLN A 48 3.58 5.63 -10.87
C GLN A 48 4.23 4.44 -11.60
N GLY A 49 5.53 4.52 -11.91
CA GLY A 49 6.28 3.42 -12.52
C GLY A 49 6.39 2.18 -11.61
N ASP A 50 6.46 2.38 -10.31
CA ASP A 50 6.59 1.30 -9.31
C ASP A 50 5.25 0.64 -8.99
N MET A 51 4.14 1.38 -9.14
CA MET A 51 2.80 0.82 -8.95
C MET A 51 2.55 -0.41 -9.83
N GLY A 52 3.00 -0.39 -11.09
CA GLY A 52 2.84 -1.52 -12.01
C GLY A 52 3.68 -2.75 -11.64
N ARG A 53 4.75 -2.59 -10.86
CA ARG A 53 5.60 -3.69 -10.37
C ARG A 53 5.04 -4.29 -9.08
N ASN A 54 4.53 -3.44 -8.19
CA ASN A 54 4.18 -3.86 -6.83
C ASN A 54 2.70 -4.23 -6.67
N LEU A 55 1.81 -3.72 -7.52
CA LEU A 55 0.40 -4.13 -7.49
C LEU A 55 0.23 -5.49 -8.17
N PRO A 56 -0.52 -6.43 -7.56
CA PRO A 56 -1.00 -7.59 -8.28
C PRO A 56 -1.81 -7.08 -9.49
N ARG A 57 -1.75 -7.81 -10.61
CA ARG A 57 -2.55 -7.46 -11.79
C ARG A 57 -4.00 -7.43 -11.37
N LEU A 58 -4.55 -6.22 -11.25
CA LEU A 58 -5.97 -6.01 -11.04
C LEU A 58 -6.64 -6.54 -12.30
N GLY A 59 -7.17 -7.76 -12.19
CA GLY A 59 -8.01 -8.37 -13.22
C GLY A 59 -9.37 -7.69 -13.29
#